data_AF-A0A372RYP0-F1
#
_entry.id   AF-A0A372RYP0-F1
#
_cell.length_a   1.000
_cell.length_b   1.000
_cell.length_c   1.000
_cell.angle_alpha   90.00
_cell.angle_beta   90.00
_cell.angle_gamma   90.00
#
_symmetry.space_group_name_H-M   'P 1'
#
loop_
_entity.id
_entity.type
_entity.pdbx_description
1 polymer ?
#
loop_
_entity_poly.entity_id
_entity_poly.type
_entity_poly.pdbx_seq_one_letter_code
_entity_poly.pdbx_strand_id
1 'polypeptide(L)'
;MANAQDRFNERYDDDKDTYEIILDHSQNGIFKGELIIENFTELQYVKVAGEPSCRGGLTKLIVRNCEELTRLDCSINSIDKLIITDCSKLEELDVSSQYRMASNDLEVKTLSEINIGEIGHKLKKINVSDNKLRNADLLDLLGSDNPDLIEIKCSSNNSLSHINVKGFRKLKKLYCGGNQLSKLDLTENSELEELYIENNGICEDDLSFLSHLTKMKVLSLGNIRSTNLSFFNNFGGSLEPLKRMRR
;
A
#
# COMPACT_ATOMS: atom_id res chain seq x y z
N MET A 1 -18.75 -13.46 17.31
CA MET A 1 -18.20 -12.59 16.23
C MET A 1 -19.39 -11.98 15.53
N ALA A 2 -19.42 -10.66 15.38
CA ALA A 2 -20.51 -9.97 14.72
C ALA A 2 -20.25 -9.89 13.21
N ASN A 3 -21.31 -10.01 12.41
CA ASN A 3 -21.25 -9.77 10.97
C ASN A 3 -20.93 -8.29 10.73
N ALA A 4 -20.01 -8.00 9.80
CA ALA A 4 -19.59 -6.64 9.49
C ALA A 4 -20.74 -5.78 8.93
N GLN A 5 -21.58 -6.34 8.08
CA GLN A 5 -22.72 -5.63 7.48
C GLN A 5 -23.79 -5.28 8.53
N ASP A 6 -24.13 -6.21 9.42
CA ASP A 6 -25.14 -5.95 10.46
C ASP A 6 -24.73 -4.76 11.34
N ARG A 7 -23.45 -4.71 11.73
CA ARG A 7 -22.88 -3.63 12.54
C ARG A 7 -22.80 -2.31 11.78
N PHE A 8 -22.52 -2.37 10.49
CA PHE A 8 -22.58 -1.20 9.64
C PHE A 8 -24.01 -0.63 9.58
N ASN A 9 -25.00 -1.49 9.35
CA ASN A 9 -26.40 -1.08 9.25
C ASN A 9 -26.92 -0.50 10.59
N GLU A 10 -26.57 -1.10 11.73
CA GLU A 10 -26.93 -0.59 13.06
C GLU A 10 -26.51 0.87 13.31
N ARG A 11 -25.50 1.36 12.58
CA ARG A 11 -24.92 2.70 12.79
C ARG A 11 -25.14 3.67 11.65
N TYR A 12 -25.24 3.20 10.40
CA TYR A 12 -25.17 4.05 9.21
C TYR A 12 -26.29 3.81 8.19
N ASP A 13 -27.22 2.87 8.39
CA ASP A 13 -28.23 2.53 7.38
C ASP A 13 -29.12 3.73 7.00
N ASP A 14 -29.48 4.54 8.01
CA ASP A 14 -30.34 5.72 7.86
C ASP A 14 -29.59 7.05 7.70
N ASP A 15 -28.25 7.06 7.76
CA ASP A 15 -27.43 8.28 7.78
C ASP A 15 -26.60 8.45 6.50
N LYS A 16 -27.28 8.77 5.40
CA LYS A 16 -26.60 8.96 4.09
C LYS A 16 -25.79 10.26 3.98
N ASP A 17 -25.95 11.16 4.94
CA ASP A 17 -25.17 12.40 5.07
C ASP A 17 -23.84 12.16 5.83
N THR A 18 -23.52 10.89 6.13
CA THR A 18 -22.29 10.51 6.81
C THR A 18 -21.05 10.89 5.98
N TYR A 19 -20.19 11.73 6.57
CA TYR A 19 -18.91 12.14 6.00
C TYR A 19 -17.78 11.13 6.26
N GLU A 20 -17.86 10.37 7.35
CA GLU A 20 -16.86 9.38 7.73
C GLU A 20 -17.49 8.09 8.27
N ILE A 21 -17.00 6.95 7.79
CA ILE A 21 -17.35 5.64 8.35
C ILE A 21 -16.12 5.09 9.05
N ILE A 22 -16.23 4.92 10.36
CA ILE A 22 -15.18 4.30 11.17
C ILE A 22 -15.76 3.06 11.85
N LEU A 23 -15.23 1.91 11.48
CA LEU A 23 -15.50 0.61 12.11
C LEU A 23 -14.19 0.08 12.70
N ASP A 24 -13.87 0.51 13.91
CA ASP A 24 -12.67 0.07 14.63
C ASP A 24 -12.90 -1.26 15.35
N HIS A 25 -11.97 -2.19 15.15
CA HIS A 25 -11.95 -3.53 15.77
C HIS A 25 -11.46 -3.54 17.22
N SER A 26 -10.86 -2.44 17.71
CA SER A 26 -10.21 -2.35 19.03
C SER A 26 -11.18 -2.37 20.22
N GLN A 27 -12.41 -1.85 20.05
CA GLN A 27 -13.36 -1.70 21.17
C GLN A 27 -14.65 -2.52 21.07
N ASN A 28 -15.06 -2.93 19.87
CA ASN A 28 -16.41 -3.48 19.63
C ASN A 28 -16.42 -4.93 19.11
N GLY A 29 -15.28 -5.61 19.19
CA GLY A 29 -15.10 -6.99 18.76
C GLY A 29 -14.72 -7.13 17.28
N ILE A 30 -14.18 -8.30 16.94
CA ILE A 30 -13.74 -8.61 15.57
C ILE A 30 -14.96 -8.79 14.67
N PHE A 31 -15.18 -7.85 13.75
CA PHE A 31 -16.15 -7.97 12.67
C PHE A 31 -15.62 -8.92 11.59
N LYS A 32 -16.53 -9.74 11.05
CA LYS A 32 -16.19 -10.74 10.03
C LYS A 32 -17.13 -10.71 8.85
N GLY A 33 -16.66 -11.27 7.74
CA GLY A 33 -17.48 -11.55 6.57
C GLY A 33 -17.38 -10.46 5.52
N GLU A 34 -18.52 -10.04 5.00
CA GLU A 34 -18.62 -9.10 3.89
C GLU A 34 -19.12 -7.74 4.38
N LEU A 35 -18.66 -6.67 3.73
CA LEU A 35 -19.14 -5.32 3.94
C LEU A 35 -19.36 -4.63 2.59
N ILE A 36 -20.53 -4.03 2.45
CA ILE A 36 -20.97 -3.25 1.30
C ILE A 36 -21.29 -1.85 1.81
N ILE A 37 -20.57 -0.86 1.28
CA ILE A 37 -20.80 0.56 1.51
C ILE A 37 -21.22 1.14 0.16
N GLU A 38 -22.46 1.59 0.06
CA GLU A 38 -22.99 2.10 -1.20
C GLU A 38 -23.90 3.32 -1.03
N ASN A 39 -23.80 4.22 -2.01
CA ASN A 39 -24.66 5.40 -2.16
C ASN A 39 -24.53 6.39 -0.99
N PHE A 40 -23.30 6.61 -0.49
CA PHE A 40 -23.01 7.70 0.44
C PHE A 40 -22.32 8.83 -0.34
N THR A 41 -23.10 9.82 -0.76
CA THR A 41 -22.62 10.86 -1.68
C THR A 41 -21.68 11.85 -1.00
N GLU A 42 -21.81 12.08 0.31
CA GLU A 42 -20.97 13.01 1.08
C GLU A 42 -19.78 12.32 1.77
N LEU A 43 -19.67 11.00 1.65
CA LEU A 43 -18.66 10.21 2.35
C LEU A 43 -17.27 10.50 1.81
N GLN A 44 -16.38 11.00 2.67
CA GLN A 44 -15.01 11.36 2.32
C GLN A 44 -13.97 10.38 2.83
N TYR A 45 -14.28 9.66 3.93
CA TYR A 45 -13.35 8.75 4.56
C TYR A 45 -14.01 7.46 5.04
N VAL A 46 -13.39 6.33 4.70
CA VAL A 46 -13.75 5.01 5.25
C VAL A 46 -12.53 4.41 5.95
N LYS A 47 -12.70 4.07 7.22
CA LYS A 47 -11.76 3.27 8.00
C LYS A 47 -12.45 2.01 8.51
N VAL A 48 -12.07 0.87 7.95
CA VAL A 48 -12.52 -0.47 8.35
C VAL A 48 -11.32 -1.36 8.64
N ALA A 49 -10.30 -0.78 9.28
CA ALA A 49 -8.99 -1.37 9.48
C ALA A 49 -8.83 -1.99 10.87
N GLY A 50 -8.15 -3.13 10.91
CA GLY A 50 -7.75 -3.80 12.16
C GLY A 50 -6.61 -3.09 12.88
N GLU A 51 -6.23 -3.63 14.03
CA GLU A 51 -5.03 -3.23 14.75
C GLU A 51 -4.02 -4.39 14.80
N PRO A 52 -2.71 -4.14 14.97
CA PRO A 52 -1.70 -5.20 15.08
C PRO A 52 -2.01 -6.24 16.18
N SER A 53 -2.68 -5.82 17.26
CA SER A 53 -3.13 -6.68 18.37
C SER A 53 -4.48 -7.36 18.10
N CYS A 54 -5.30 -6.82 17.19
CA CYS A 54 -6.67 -7.24 16.92
C CYS A 54 -6.99 -7.11 15.43
N ARG A 55 -6.60 -8.13 14.64
CA ARG A 55 -6.83 -8.18 13.20
C ARG A 55 -8.33 -8.27 12.88
N GLY A 56 -8.78 -7.50 11.90
CA GLY A 56 -10.13 -7.58 11.37
C GLY A 56 -10.37 -8.89 10.62
N GLY A 57 -11.62 -9.35 10.56
CA GLY A 57 -11.99 -10.57 9.86
C GLY A 57 -12.79 -10.35 8.59
N LEU A 58 -12.69 -9.15 8.00
CA LEU A 58 -13.35 -8.85 6.74
C LEU A 58 -12.68 -9.65 5.62
N THR A 59 -13.48 -10.38 4.85
CA THR A 59 -13.03 -11.13 3.68
C THR A 59 -13.38 -10.41 2.39
N LYS A 60 -14.47 -9.63 2.38
CA LYS A 60 -14.90 -8.90 1.19
C LYS A 60 -15.33 -7.49 1.52
N LEU A 61 -14.83 -6.54 0.73
CA LEU A 61 -15.23 -5.14 0.80
C LEU A 61 -15.69 -4.67 -0.57
N ILE A 62 -16.89 -4.11 -0.61
CA ILE A 62 -17.45 -3.44 -1.78
C ILE A 62 -17.73 -1.99 -1.40
N VAL A 63 -17.15 -1.04 -2.13
CA VAL A 63 -17.45 0.39 -2.00
C VAL A 63 -17.90 0.93 -3.35
N ARG A 64 -19.10 1.50 -3.42
CA ARG A 64 -19.70 1.98 -4.68
C ARG A 64 -20.45 3.29 -4.52
N ASN A 65 -20.48 4.10 -5.57
CA ASN A 65 -21.25 5.34 -5.61
C ASN A 65 -20.95 6.26 -4.40
N CYS A 66 -19.67 6.36 -4.05
CA CYS A 66 -19.17 7.23 -2.98
C CYS A 66 -18.23 8.25 -3.64
N GLU A 67 -18.81 9.17 -4.42
CA GLU A 67 -18.05 10.01 -5.36
C GLU A 67 -17.08 10.97 -4.66
N GLU A 68 -17.41 11.40 -3.44
CA GLU A 68 -16.58 12.27 -2.59
C GLU A 68 -15.53 11.52 -1.78
N LEU A 69 -15.47 10.18 -1.87
CA LEU A 69 -14.53 9.38 -1.09
C LEU A 69 -13.10 9.71 -1.51
N THR A 70 -12.33 10.26 -0.60
CA THR A 70 -10.92 10.62 -0.84
C THR A 70 -9.95 9.62 -0.24
N ARG A 71 -10.36 8.91 0.82
CA ARG A 71 -9.50 7.97 1.55
C ARG A 71 -10.24 6.71 1.94
N LEU A 72 -9.60 5.57 1.70
CA LEU A 72 -10.06 4.26 2.16
C LEU A 72 -8.92 3.52 2.84
N ASP A 73 -9.13 3.18 4.11
CA ASP A 73 -8.25 2.33 4.90
C ASP A 73 -9.01 1.07 5.32
N CYS A 74 -8.65 -0.06 4.71
CA CYS A 74 -9.15 -1.38 5.06
C CYS A 74 -8.00 -2.32 5.47
N SER A 75 -6.88 -1.75 5.93
CA SER A 75 -5.68 -2.47 6.33
C SER A 75 -5.92 -3.48 7.47
N ILE A 76 -5.03 -4.44 7.62
CA ILE A 76 -5.02 -5.41 8.74
C ILE A 76 -6.36 -6.18 8.81
N ASN A 77 -6.74 -6.78 7.69
CA ASN A 77 -7.93 -7.63 7.54
C ASN A 77 -7.58 -8.99 6.92
N SER A 78 -8.54 -9.65 6.28
CA SER A 78 -8.36 -10.88 5.53
C SER A 78 -9.03 -10.78 4.15
N ILE A 79 -8.99 -9.60 3.53
CA ILE A 79 -9.74 -9.31 2.30
C ILE A 79 -9.14 -10.09 1.13
N ASP A 80 -9.94 -10.97 0.53
CA ASP A 80 -9.63 -11.65 -0.72
C ASP A 80 -10.32 -11.00 -1.92
N LYS A 81 -11.43 -10.29 -1.69
CA LYS A 81 -12.19 -9.56 -2.70
C LYS A 81 -12.41 -8.10 -2.32
N LEU A 82 -11.82 -7.19 -3.10
CA LEU A 82 -12.00 -5.75 -2.97
C LEU A 82 -12.55 -5.19 -4.28
N ILE A 83 -13.74 -4.59 -4.22
CA ILE A 83 -14.34 -3.90 -5.37
C ILE A 83 -14.58 -2.44 -5.00
N ILE A 84 -13.99 -1.52 -5.75
CA ILE A 84 -14.22 -0.08 -5.63
C ILE A 84 -14.68 0.43 -7.00
N THR A 85 -15.91 0.92 -7.09
CA THR A 85 -16.44 1.56 -8.31
C THR A 85 -17.04 2.91 -7.99
N ASP A 86 -17.03 3.83 -8.95
CA ASP A 86 -17.72 5.13 -8.82
C ASP A 86 -17.27 5.94 -7.58
N CYS A 87 -15.98 5.81 -7.22
CA CYS A 87 -15.30 6.57 -6.15
C CYS A 87 -14.23 7.46 -6.79
N SER A 88 -14.67 8.38 -7.65
CA SER A 88 -13.79 9.07 -8.62
C SER A 88 -12.75 10.01 -7.98
N LYS A 89 -12.98 10.45 -6.74
CA LYS A 89 -12.08 11.32 -5.97
C LYS A 89 -11.14 10.56 -5.04
N LEU A 90 -11.09 9.22 -5.09
CA LEU A 90 -10.23 8.45 -4.20
C LEU A 90 -8.75 8.75 -4.48
N GLU A 91 -8.06 9.28 -3.49
CA GLU A 91 -6.65 9.68 -3.59
C GLU A 91 -5.73 8.78 -2.76
N GLU A 92 -6.23 8.21 -1.66
CA GLU A 92 -5.44 7.39 -0.74
C GLU A 92 -6.13 6.04 -0.51
N LEU A 93 -5.40 4.95 -0.78
CA LEU A 93 -5.86 3.59 -0.56
C LEU A 93 -4.86 2.81 0.30
N ASP A 94 -5.29 2.38 1.48
CA ASP A 94 -4.54 1.44 2.32
C ASP A 94 -5.25 0.08 2.36
N VAL A 95 -4.64 -0.89 1.69
CA VAL A 95 -5.03 -2.29 1.65
C VAL A 95 -3.92 -3.15 2.24
N SER A 96 -3.06 -2.61 3.10
CA SER A 96 -1.92 -3.36 3.63
C SER A 96 -2.35 -4.48 4.59
N SER A 97 -1.50 -5.49 4.71
CA SER A 97 -1.65 -6.57 5.68
C SER A 97 -2.97 -7.32 5.53
N GLN A 98 -3.29 -7.86 4.35
CA GLN A 98 -4.52 -8.66 4.14
C GLN A 98 -4.37 -10.15 4.42
N TYR A 99 -3.27 -10.56 5.07
CA TYR A 99 -2.98 -11.96 5.35
C TYR A 99 -4.03 -12.68 6.23
N ARG A 100 -4.32 -13.94 5.91
CA ARG A 100 -5.16 -14.85 6.71
C ARG A 100 -4.31 -15.98 7.28
N MET A 101 -4.15 -16.05 8.61
CA MET A 101 -3.57 -17.22 9.27
C MET A 101 -4.55 -18.39 9.16
N ALA A 102 -4.28 -19.35 8.27
CA ALA A 102 -4.96 -20.64 8.31
C ALA A 102 -4.26 -21.56 9.32
N SER A 103 -5.04 -22.33 10.09
CA SER A 103 -4.52 -23.26 11.11
C SER A 103 -3.68 -24.42 10.56
N ASN A 104 -3.58 -24.56 9.24
CA ASN A 104 -3.04 -25.74 8.57
C ASN A 104 -1.92 -25.42 7.57
N ASP A 105 -1.15 -24.33 7.75
CA ASP A 105 -0.02 -23.92 6.88
C ASP A 105 -0.35 -23.71 5.38
N LEU A 106 -1.61 -23.89 4.96
CA LEU A 106 -2.08 -23.52 3.64
C LEU A 106 -2.39 -22.03 3.64
N GLU A 107 -1.37 -21.27 3.25
CA GLU A 107 -1.47 -19.84 3.02
C GLU A 107 -2.57 -19.56 1.98
N VAL A 108 -3.65 -18.89 2.40
CA VAL A 108 -4.72 -18.45 1.49
C VAL A 108 -4.19 -17.26 0.69
N LYS A 109 -4.41 -17.26 -0.63
CA LYS A 109 -4.11 -16.11 -1.49
C LYS A 109 -5.05 -14.95 -1.11
N THR A 110 -4.47 -13.87 -0.61
CA THR A 110 -5.19 -12.66 -0.21
C THR A 110 -5.16 -11.65 -1.36
N LEU A 111 -6.16 -10.76 -1.44
CA LEU A 111 -6.38 -9.88 -2.61
C LEU A 111 -6.43 -10.64 -3.95
N SER A 112 -7.08 -11.80 -3.99
CA SER A 112 -7.22 -12.61 -5.20
C SER A 112 -8.07 -11.93 -6.28
N GLU A 113 -9.03 -11.11 -5.86
CA GLU A 113 -9.91 -10.32 -6.72
C GLU A 113 -9.89 -8.86 -6.27
N ILE A 114 -8.89 -8.09 -6.71
CA ILE A 114 -8.88 -6.64 -6.56
C ILE A 114 -9.36 -5.98 -7.86
N ASN A 115 -10.46 -5.23 -7.77
CA ASN A 115 -10.98 -4.45 -8.88
C ASN A 115 -11.26 -3.03 -8.40
N ILE A 116 -10.34 -2.11 -8.70
CA ILE A 116 -10.49 -0.69 -8.41
C ILE A 116 -10.67 0.15 -9.70
N GLY A 117 -10.88 -0.49 -10.85
CA GLY A 117 -11.02 0.17 -12.16
C GLY A 117 -9.90 1.17 -12.47
N GLU A 118 -10.24 2.23 -13.20
CA GLU A 118 -9.31 3.34 -13.56
C GLU A 118 -8.92 4.21 -12.35
N ILE A 119 -9.47 3.97 -11.16
CA ILE A 119 -9.18 4.75 -9.95
C ILE A 119 -7.70 4.54 -9.56
N GLY A 120 -7.19 3.33 -9.76
CA GLY A 120 -5.78 2.98 -9.50
C GLY A 120 -4.79 3.92 -10.21
N HIS A 121 -5.14 4.42 -11.40
CA HIS A 121 -4.32 5.32 -12.21
C HIS A 121 -4.37 6.80 -11.76
N LYS A 122 -5.19 7.10 -10.74
CA LYS A 122 -5.40 8.47 -10.21
C LYS A 122 -5.07 8.60 -8.73
N LEU A 123 -4.72 7.50 -8.06
CA LEU A 123 -4.30 7.53 -6.66
C LEU A 123 -3.07 8.41 -6.49
N LYS A 124 -3.04 9.16 -5.40
CA LYS A 124 -1.85 9.91 -4.93
C LYS A 124 -1.03 9.08 -3.94
N LYS A 125 -1.67 8.20 -3.18
CA LYS A 125 -0.99 7.33 -2.22
C LYS A 125 -1.61 5.94 -2.23
N ILE A 126 -0.73 4.93 -2.17
CA ILE A 126 -1.16 3.56 -2.03
C ILE A 126 -0.29 2.80 -1.03
N ASN A 127 -0.93 1.98 -0.21
CA ASN A 127 -0.26 1.03 0.66
C ASN A 127 -0.80 -0.38 0.42
N VAL A 128 0.06 -1.23 -0.11
CA VAL A 128 -0.16 -2.64 -0.44
C VAL A 128 0.88 -3.54 0.23
N SER A 129 1.51 -3.04 1.28
CA SER A 129 2.49 -3.77 2.09
C SER A 129 1.86 -5.04 2.69
N ASP A 130 2.64 -6.11 2.87
CA ASP A 130 2.21 -7.35 3.54
C ASP A 130 1.00 -8.06 2.89
N ASN A 131 1.07 -8.30 1.57
CA ASN A 131 -0.05 -8.88 0.79
C ASN A 131 0.32 -10.04 -0.14
N LYS A 132 1.57 -10.50 -0.17
CA LYS A 132 2.06 -11.56 -1.08
C LYS A 132 1.87 -11.25 -2.56
N LEU A 133 1.85 -9.97 -2.89
CA LEU A 133 1.71 -9.52 -4.27
C LEU A 133 2.94 -9.92 -5.10
N ARG A 134 2.69 -10.27 -6.35
CA ARG A 134 3.69 -10.43 -7.40
C ARG A 134 3.72 -9.18 -8.28
N ASN A 135 4.68 -9.16 -9.20
CA ASN A 135 4.87 -8.10 -10.18
C ASN A 135 3.62 -7.74 -10.98
N ALA A 136 2.88 -8.74 -11.47
CA ALA A 136 1.67 -8.51 -12.26
C ALA A 136 0.58 -7.84 -11.43
N ASP A 137 0.40 -8.27 -10.17
CA ASP A 137 -0.65 -7.72 -9.30
C ASP A 137 -0.47 -6.22 -9.05
N LEU A 138 0.77 -5.75 -8.85
CA LEU A 138 1.06 -4.32 -8.68
C LEU A 138 0.87 -3.51 -9.98
N LEU A 139 1.24 -4.10 -11.13
CA LEU A 139 1.04 -3.48 -12.44
C LEU A 139 -0.46 -3.37 -12.78
N ASP A 140 -1.25 -4.40 -12.49
CA ASP A 140 -2.70 -4.40 -12.70
C ASP A 140 -3.39 -3.37 -11.81
N LEU A 141 -2.83 -3.10 -10.62
CA LEU A 141 -3.39 -2.16 -9.66
C LEU A 141 -3.10 -0.69 -9.98
N LEU A 142 -1.89 -0.39 -10.47
CA LEU A 142 -1.40 0.98 -10.65
C LEU A 142 -1.23 1.40 -12.12
N GLY A 143 -1.31 0.45 -13.05
CA GLY A 143 -0.93 0.68 -14.43
C GLY A 143 0.56 0.93 -14.59
N SER A 144 0.97 1.28 -15.81
CA SER A 144 2.36 1.61 -16.17
C SER A 144 2.64 3.11 -16.19
N ASP A 145 1.62 3.96 -16.02
CA ASP A 145 1.75 5.41 -15.98
C ASP A 145 0.73 5.98 -14.98
N ASN A 146 1.24 6.63 -13.94
CA ASN A 146 0.44 7.26 -12.90
C ASN A 146 1.17 8.54 -12.45
N PRO A 147 1.03 9.63 -13.22
CA PRO A 147 1.84 10.84 -13.07
C PRO A 147 1.53 11.63 -11.79
N ASP A 148 0.41 11.33 -11.12
CA ASP A 148 -0.03 12.00 -9.90
C ASP A 148 0.28 11.22 -8.61
N LEU A 149 0.79 10.00 -8.73
CA LEU A 149 1.18 9.16 -7.60
C LEU A 149 2.41 9.74 -6.88
N ILE A 150 2.27 9.96 -5.58
CA ILE A 150 3.26 10.61 -4.70
C ILE A 150 3.92 9.59 -3.77
N GLU A 151 3.18 8.58 -3.32
CA GLU A 151 3.65 7.60 -2.34
C GLU A 151 3.22 6.17 -2.70
N ILE A 152 4.19 5.26 -2.70
CA ILE A 152 3.95 3.82 -2.82
C ILE A 152 4.56 3.12 -1.61
N LYS A 153 3.74 2.37 -0.89
CA LYS A 153 4.18 1.41 0.12
C LYS A 153 3.84 0.00 -0.35
N CYS A 154 4.86 -0.78 -0.67
CA CYS A 154 4.74 -2.19 -1.05
C CYS A 154 5.78 -3.06 -0.31
N SER A 155 6.19 -2.61 0.88
CA SER A 155 7.17 -3.30 1.71
C SER A 155 6.61 -4.58 2.34
N SER A 156 7.53 -5.49 2.68
CA SER A 156 7.31 -6.69 3.49
C SER A 156 6.33 -7.71 2.90
N ASN A 157 6.71 -8.99 2.96
CA ASN A 157 5.86 -10.14 2.61
C ASN A 157 5.16 -10.04 1.25
N ASN A 158 5.71 -9.25 0.33
CA ASN A 158 5.42 -9.30 -1.09
C ASN A 158 6.54 -10.08 -1.79
N SER A 159 6.27 -10.59 -3.00
CA SER A 159 7.23 -11.37 -3.79
C SER A 159 7.61 -10.62 -5.07
N LEU A 160 7.85 -9.31 -4.94
CA LEU A 160 8.23 -8.46 -6.06
C LEU A 160 9.70 -8.73 -6.43
N SER A 161 9.94 -9.22 -7.64
CA SER A 161 11.29 -9.40 -8.19
C SER A 161 11.79 -8.17 -8.97
N HIS A 162 10.86 -7.29 -9.32
CA HIS A 162 11.07 -6.00 -9.98
C HIS A 162 9.97 -5.03 -9.51
N ILE A 163 10.10 -3.74 -9.81
CA ILE A 163 8.99 -2.79 -9.73
C ILE A 163 9.14 -1.80 -10.87
N ASN A 164 8.04 -1.54 -11.60
CA ASN A 164 8.04 -0.54 -12.66
C ASN A 164 7.44 0.74 -12.10
N VAL A 165 8.29 1.74 -11.87
CA VAL A 165 7.88 3.09 -11.43
C VAL A 165 8.12 4.15 -12.52
N LYS A 166 8.41 3.70 -13.75
CA LYS A 166 8.49 4.56 -14.91
C LYS A 166 7.12 5.22 -15.13
N GLY A 167 7.08 6.52 -15.44
CA GLY A 167 5.83 7.28 -15.52
C GLY A 167 5.34 7.88 -14.19
N PHE A 168 5.82 7.40 -13.03
CA PHE A 168 5.43 7.94 -11.72
C PHE A 168 6.28 9.18 -11.37
N ARG A 169 6.19 10.22 -12.20
CA ARG A 169 7.12 11.37 -12.21
C ARG A 169 7.01 12.26 -10.97
N LYS A 170 5.87 12.26 -10.29
CA LYS A 170 5.67 12.98 -9.02
C LYS A 170 5.95 12.13 -7.78
N LEU A 171 6.45 10.90 -7.94
CA LEU A 171 6.74 10.00 -6.83
C LEU A 171 7.80 10.61 -5.92
N LYS A 172 7.44 10.80 -4.64
CA LYS A 172 8.30 11.35 -3.59
C LYS A 172 8.76 10.30 -2.61
N LYS A 173 7.96 9.26 -2.41
CA LYS A 173 8.20 8.25 -1.38
C LYS A 173 7.98 6.86 -1.95
N LEU A 174 9.01 6.03 -1.89
CA LEU A 174 8.96 4.64 -2.31
C LEU A 174 9.45 3.73 -1.18
N TYR A 175 8.54 2.93 -0.65
CA TYR A 175 8.84 1.89 0.33
C TYR A 175 8.62 0.54 -0.33
N CYS A 176 9.70 -0.17 -0.65
CA CYS A 176 9.64 -1.50 -1.25
C CYS A 176 10.64 -2.46 -0.59
N GLY A 177 10.97 -2.22 0.68
CA GLY A 177 11.84 -3.09 1.47
C GLY A 177 11.21 -4.47 1.72
N GLY A 178 12.02 -5.50 1.93
CA GLY A 178 11.52 -6.86 2.23
C GLY A 178 10.89 -7.56 1.03
N ASN A 179 11.42 -7.31 -0.16
CA ASN A 179 11.03 -7.93 -1.44
C ASN A 179 12.20 -8.75 -2.02
N GLN A 180 12.14 -9.08 -3.30
CA GLN A 180 13.17 -9.85 -4.02
C GLN A 180 13.77 -9.02 -5.18
N LEU A 181 13.79 -7.69 -5.04
CA LEU A 181 14.27 -6.79 -6.09
C LEU A 181 15.77 -6.98 -6.29
N SER A 182 16.22 -7.19 -7.52
CA SER A 182 17.65 -7.25 -7.87
C SER A 182 18.16 -5.96 -8.53
N LYS A 183 17.24 -5.14 -9.03
CA LYS A 183 17.50 -3.88 -9.72
C LYS A 183 16.32 -2.94 -9.51
N LEU A 184 16.59 -1.64 -9.60
CA LEU A 184 15.57 -0.60 -9.53
C LEU A 184 15.94 0.51 -10.51
N ASP A 185 15.04 0.79 -11.47
CA ASP A 185 15.20 1.92 -12.39
C ASP A 185 14.39 3.10 -11.88
N LEU A 186 15.09 4.17 -11.49
CA LEU A 186 14.50 5.40 -10.94
C LEU A 186 14.70 6.59 -11.88
N THR A 187 15.10 6.36 -13.14
CA THR A 187 15.55 7.42 -14.07
C THR A 187 14.53 8.54 -14.31
N GLU A 188 13.22 8.27 -14.18
CA GLU A 188 12.14 9.26 -14.32
C GLU A 188 11.60 9.81 -12.98
N ASN A 189 12.16 9.38 -11.84
CA ASN A 189 11.64 9.70 -10.49
C ASN A 189 12.52 10.72 -9.76
N SER A 190 12.93 11.80 -10.45
CA SER A 190 13.83 12.84 -9.89
C SER A 190 13.27 13.60 -8.68
N GLU A 191 11.96 13.47 -8.42
CA GLU A 191 11.26 14.04 -7.27
C GLU A 191 11.34 13.18 -5.99
N LEU A 192 11.96 11.99 -6.04
CA LEU A 192 12.09 11.12 -4.86
C LEU A 192 12.83 11.82 -3.71
N GLU A 193 12.19 11.82 -2.55
CA GLU A 193 12.67 12.36 -1.28
C GLU A 193 13.01 11.23 -0.30
N GLU A 194 12.27 10.13 -0.32
CA GLU A 194 12.43 8.99 0.59
C GLU A 194 12.44 7.66 -0.17
N LEU A 195 13.48 6.85 0.03
CA LEU A 195 13.64 5.54 -0.59
C LEU A 195 14.00 4.49 0.46
N TYR A 196 13.15 3.47 0.59
CA TYR A 196 13.35 2.34 1.48
C TYR A 196 13.39 1.05 0.65
N ILE A 197 14.59 0.51 0.48
CA ILE A 197 14.87 -0.67 -0.36
C ILE A 197 15.62 -1.76 0.40
N GLU A 198 15.67 -1.66 1.74
CA GLU A 198 16.28 -2.69 2.58
C GLU A 198 15.68 -4.07 2.33
N ASN A 199 16.43 -5.14 2.61
CA ASN A 199 15.98 -6.53 2.52
C ASN A 199 15.53 -6.90 1.11
N ASN A 200 16.30 -6.46 0.12
CA ASN A 200 16.22 -6.85 -1.29
C ASN A 200 17.55 -7.49 -1.73
N GLY A 201 17.63 -7.88 -3.01
CA GLY A 201 18.85 -8.37 -3.66
C GLY A 201 19.56 -7.31 -4.53
N ILE A 202 19.38 -6.03 -4.23
CA ILE A 202 20.05 -4.92 -4.95
C ILE A 202 21.53 -4.94 -4.58
N CYS A 203 22.42 -4.81 -5.57
CA CYS A 203 23.85 -4.76 -5.34
C CYS A 203 24.20 -3.45 -4.59
N GLU A 204 24.66 -3.59 -3.35
CA GLU A 204 24.97 -2.45 -2.48
C GLU A 204 26.25 -1.71 -2.90
N ASP A 205 27.12 -2.35 -3.68
CA ASP A 205 28.37 -1.78 -4.17
C ASP A 205 28.17 -0.81 -5.35
N ASP A 206 27.03 -0.86 -6.04
CA ASP A 206 26.69 0.03 -7.15
C ASP A 206 25.40 0.81 -6.87
N LEU A 207 25.59 2.00 -6.27
CA LEU A 207 24.53 2.97 -6.02
C LEU A 207 24.46 4.08 -7.09
N SER A 208 25.10 3.89 -8.25
CA SER A 208 25.17 4.93 -9.29
C SER A 208 23.79 5.32 -9.84
N PHE A 209 22.81 4.42 -9.76
CA PHE A 209 21.41 4.66 -10.12
C PHE A 209 20.70 5.69 -9.24
N LEU A 210 21.29 6.09 -8.11
CA LEU A 210 20.79 7.16 -7.23
C LEU A 210 21.35 8.54 -7.60
N SER A 211 22.34 8.61 -8.50
CA SER A 211 23.12 9.84 -8.74
C SER A 211 22.31 11.04 -9.24
N HIS A 212 21.16 10.81 -9.89
CA HIS A 212 20.26 11.87 -10.35
C HIS A 212 19.22 12.30 -9.30
N LEU A 213 19.10 11.59 -8.18
CA LEU A 213 18.11 11.83 -7.12
C LEU A 213 18.55 12.93 -6.17
N THR A 214 18.60 14.15 -6.68
CA THR A 214 19.12 15.32 -5.95
C THR A 214 18.25 15.77 -4.76
N LYS A 215 16.98 15.33 -4.72
CA LYS A 215 15.99 15.66 -3.69
C LYS A 215 15.93 14.66 -2.54
N MET A 216 16.70 13.56 -2.61
CA MET A 216 16.70 12.55 -1.57
C MET A 216 17.12 13.10 -0.21
N LYS A 217 16.34 12.74 0.80
CA LYS A 217 16.48 13.09 2.22
C LYS A 217 16.65 11.85 3.09
N VAL A 218 16.08 10.72 2.68
CA VAL A 218 16.15 9.46 3.44
C VAL A 218 16.43 8.31 2.49
N LEU A 219 17.43 7.51 2.84
CA LEU A 219 17.78 6.27 2.15
C LEU A 219 17.94 5.16 3.19
N SER A 220 17.11 4.13 3.07
CA SER A 220 17.26 2.89 3.81
C SER A 220 17.75 1.80 2.86
N LEU A 221 18.95 1.31 3.14
CA LEU A 221 19.67 0.25 2.44
C LEU A 221 20.08 -0.84 3.45
N GLY A 222 20.45 -2.01 2.93
CA GLY A 222 20.98 -3.11 3.73
C GLY A 222 20.11 -4.36 3.68
N ASN A 223 20.67 -5.49 4.11
CA ASN A 223 19.95 -6.77 4.19
C ASN A 223 19.95 -7.30 5.63
N ILE A 224 18.78 -7.40 6.26
CA ILE A 224 18.57 -7.97 7.61
C ILE A 224 18.94 -9.45 7.71
N ARG A 225 19.08 -10.15 6.57
CA ARG A 225 19.55 -11.55 6.53
C ARG A 225 21.07 -11.66 6.49
N SER A 226 21.79 -10.55 6.29
CA SER A 226 23.24 -10.50 6.42
C SER A 226 23.59 -10.37 7.90
N THR A 227 24.33 -11.32 8.45
CA THR A 227 24.79 -11.30 9.86
C THR A 227 25.80 -10.19 10.16
N ASN A 228 26.12 -9.36 9.17
CA ASN A 228 27.11 -8.31 9.28
C ASN A 228 26.43 -6.96 9.57
N LEU A 229 26.45 -6.56 10.84
CA LEU A 229 25.82 -5.33 11.37
C LEU A 229 26.38 -4.02 10.75
N SER A 230 27.41 -4.09 9.90
CA SER A 230 28.02 -2.95 9.23
C SER A 230 27.24 -2.40 8.04
N PHE A 231 26.17 -3.07 7.59
CA PHE A 231 25.43 -2.70 6.37
C PHE A 231 24.10 -1.97 6.63
N PHE A 232 23.78 -1.65 7.89
CA PHE A 232 22.64 -0.79 8.22
C PHE A 232 22.99 0.67 7.95
N ASN A 233 22.97 1.07 6.69
CA ASN A 233 23.02 2.48 6.34
C ASN A 233 21.60 3.04 6.40
N ASN A 234 21.18 3.41 7.61
CA ASN A 234 20.03 4.30 7.77
C ASN A 234 20.51 5.73 7.50
N PHE A 235 20.76 6.05 6.24
CA PHE A 235 21.23 7.38 5.86
C PHE A 235 20.02 8.33 5.87
N GLY A 236 19.87 9.10 6.94
CA GLY A 236 18.99 10.26 7.00
C GLY A 236 19.79 11.52 6.68
N GLY A 237 19.69 12.03 5.45
CA GLY A 237 20.42 13.21 5.00
C GLY A 237 20.32 13.43 3.49
N SER A 238 20.85 14.55 3.02
CA SER A 238 20.93 14.84 1.57
C SER A 238 22.07 14.07 0.91
N LEU A 239 21.83 13.46 -0.25
CA LEU A 239 22.88 12.84 -1.08
C LEU A 239 23.68 13.86 -1.94
N GLU A 240 23.45 15.17 -1.76
CA GLU A 240 24.26 16.23 -2.38
C GLU A 240 25.79 16.00 -2.33
N PRO A 241 26.38 15.51 -1.22
CA PRO A 241 27.81 15.23 -1.15
C PRO A 241 28.30 14.13 -2.13
N LEU A 242 27.43 13.17 -2.48
CA LEU A 242 27.78 12.07 -3.38
C LEU A 242 27.88 12.50 -4.85
N LYS A 243 27.34 13.67 -5.21
CA LYS A 243 27.46 14.23 -6.58
C LYS A 243 28.90 14.42 -7.07
N ARG A 244 29.86 14.47 -6.14
CA ARG A 244 31.30 14.68 -6.44
C ARG A 244 32.12 13.40 -6.41
N MET A 245 31.55 12.25 -6.05
CA MET A 245 32.27 10.97 -6.13
C MET A 245 32.42 10.61 -7.62
N ARG A 246 33.63 10.83 -8.14
CA ARG A 246 34.01 10.34 -9.47
C ARG A 246 34.27 8.84 -9.40
N ARG A 247 33.86 8.16 -10.48
CA ARG A 247 34.04 6.73 -10.75
C ARG A 247 35.46 6.24 -10.52
#